data_AF-A0A2R6APQ9-F1
#
_entry.id   AF-A0A2R6APQ9-F1
#
_cell.length_a   1.000
_cell.length_b   1.000
_cell.length_c   1.000
_cell.angle_alpha   90.00
_cell.angle_beta   90.00
_cell.angle_gamma   90.00
#
_symmetry.space_group_name_H-M   'P 1'
#
loop_
_entity.id
_entity.type
_entity.pdbx_description
1 polymer ?
#
loop_
_entity_poly.entity_id
_entity_poly.type
_entity_poly.pdbx_seq_one_letter_code
_entity_poly.pdbx_strand_id
1 'polypeptide(L)'
;MAECVNITTLFGGRVSVFCVELVHVQKLLSELLPNLESEYLDELLIELVTQYGKRAVTQEDTTVCSLTIVVPKRVINVEIHQPFEQIESLLATLSSGPFKVSIAS
;
A
#
# COMPACT_ATOMS: atom_id res chain seq x y z
N MET A 1 -16.40 -8.56 9.04
CA MET A 1 -15.23 -8.88 8.20
C MET A 1 -14.96 -7.71 7.25
N ALA A 2 -13.78 -7.11 7.35
CA ALA A 2 -13.33 -6.11 6.38
C ALA A 2 -12.11 -6.67 5.62
N GLU A 3 -12.12 -6.52 4.31
CA GLU A 3 -10.97 -6.84 3.47
C GLU A 3 -9.92 -5.73 3.62
N CYS A 4 -8.68 -6.09 3.92
CA CYS A 4 -7.60 -5.14 4.06
C CYS A 4 -6.41 -5.48 3.18
N VAL A 5 -5.68 -4.45 2.78
CA VAL A 5 -4.44 -4.54 2.03
C VAL A 5 -3.33 -4.17 2.99
N ASN A 6 -2.38 -5.09 3.17
CA ASN A 6 -1.21 -4.84 3.99
C ASN A 6 -0.19 -4.07 3.15
N ILE A 7 0.27 -2.91 3.63
CA ILE A 7 1.20 -2.06 2.92
C ILE A 7 2.49 -1.98 3.73
N THR A 8 3.59 -2.39 3.10
CA THR A 8 4.95 -2.29 3.63
C THR A 8 5.71 -1.27 2.80
N THR A 9 6.23 -0.21 3.42
CA THR A 9 7.10 0.76 2.77
C THR A 9 8.53 0.62 3.30
N LEU A 10 9.49 0.55 2.38
CA LEU A 10 10.92 0.47 2.65
C LEU A 10 11.57 1.75 2.13
N PHE A 11 12.02 2.61 3.04
CA PHE A 11 12.66 3.89 2.70
C PHE A 11 13.71 4.25 3.76
N GLY A 12 14.86 4.80 3.36
CA GLY A 12 15.89 5.29 4.30
C GLY A 12 16.39 4.28 5.34
N GLY A 13 16.33 2.97 5.06
CA GLY A 13 16.67 1.90 6.03
C GLY A 13 15.60 1.61 7.08
N ARG A 14 14.43 2.28 7.00
CA ARG A 14 13.25 2.05 7.82
C ARG A 14 12.26 1.15 7.10
N VAL A 15 11.46 0.46 7.91
CA VAL A 15 10.35 -0.38 7.47
C VAL A 15 9.10 0.15 8.17
N SER A 16 8.09 0.56 7.40
CA SER A 16 6.75 0.84 7.93
C SER A 16 5.79 -0.20 7.39
N VAL A 17 4.95 -0.76 8.27
CA VAL A 17 3.96 -1.78 7.92
C VAL A 17 2.62 -1.37 8.52
N PHE A 18 1.58 -1.34 7.71
CA PHE A 18 0.23 -0.99 8.13
C PHE A 18 -0.83 -1.64 7.23
N CYS A 19 -2.00 -2.01 7.79
CA CYS A 19 -3.13 -2.46 6.98
C CYS A 19 -4.07 -1.29 6.67
N VAL A 20 -4.64 -1.28 5.47
CA VAL A 20 -5.62 -0.30 5.01
C VAL A 20 -6.82 -1.06 4.49
N GLU A 21 -8.02 -0.64 4.86
CA GLU A 21 -9.25 -1.25 4.31
C GLU A 21 -9.34 -1.00 2.81
N LEU A 22 -9.78 -2.01 2.06
CA LEU A 22 -9.77 -2.00 0.60
C LEU A 22 -10.41 -0.73 0.01
N VAL A 23 -11.51 -0.26 0.62
CA VAL A 23 -12.24 0.95 0.23
C VAL A 23 -11.41 2.25 0.30
N HIS A 24 -10.34 2.28 1.09
CA HIS A 24 -9.48 3.46 1.29
C HIS A 24 -8.14 3.35 0.55
N VAL A 25 -7.77 2.17 0.06
CA VAL A 25 -6.46 1.91 -0.55
C VAL A 25 -6.21 2.80 -1.77
N GLN A 26 -7.21 2.98 -2.64
CA GLN A 26 -7.03 3.80 -3.84
C GLN A 26 -6.73 5.26 -3.52
N LYS A 27 -7.43 5.83 -2.53
CA LYS A 27 -7.18 7.21 -2.08
C LYS A 27 -5.78 7.33 -1.49
N LEU A 28 -5.42 6.40 -0.60
CA LEU A 28 -4.08 6.36 -0.01
C LEU A 28 -2.98 6.27 -1.08
N LEU A 29 -3.13 5.40 -2.09
CA LEU A 29 -2.13 5.29 -3.16
C LEU A 29 -2.07 6.54 -4.04
N SER A 30 -3.22 7.19 -4.30
CA SER A 30 -3.24 8.44 -5.07
C SER A 30 -2.52 9.60 -4.36
N GLU A 31 -2.49 9.59 -3.03
CA GLU A 31 -1.75 10.56 -2.22
C GLU A 31 -0.29 10.15 -2.00
N LEU A 32 -0.04 8.86 -1.79
CA LEU A 32 1.29 8.32 -1.50
C LEU A 32 2.20 8.32 -2.72
N LEU A 33 1.76 7.74 -3.84
CA LEU A 33 2.61 7.46 -5.01
C LEU A 33 3.29 8.72 -5.59
N PRO A 34 2.61 9.88 -5.72
CA PRO A 34 3.24 11.11 -6.21
C PRO A 34 4.29 11.69 -5.26
N ASN A 35 4.20 11.36 -3.96
CA ASN A 35 5.02 11.94 -2.90
C ASN A 35 6.11 10.99 -2.39
N LEU A 36 6.29 9.82 -3.02
CA LEU A 36 7.31 8.83 -2.61
C LEU A 36 8.76 9.33 -2.72
N GLU A 37 9.01 10.42 -3.45
CA GLU A 37 10.34 11.04 -3.55
C GLU A 37 10.46 12.35 -2.75
N SER A 38 9.42 12.70 -2.01
CA SER A 38 9.40 13.90 -1.16
C SER A 38 10.37 13.74 0.02
N GLU A 39 11.03 14.83 0.39
CA GLU A 39 11.82 14.91 1.62
C GLU A 39 10.96 14.74 2.88
N TYR A 40 9.64 14.97 2.78
CA TYR A 40 8.65 14.83 3.85
C TYR A 40 7.92 13.49 3.83
N LEU A 41 8.45 12.47 3.13
CA LEU A 41 7.78 11.17 3.02
C LEU A 41 7.48 10.53 4.40
N ASP A 42 8.38 10.70 5.37
CA ASP A 42 8.18 10.23 6.75
C ASP A 42 6.89 10.81 7.37
N GLU A 43 6.73 12.13 7.27
CA GLU A 43 5.58 12.86 7.85
C GLU A 43 4.29 12.47 7.13
N LEU A 44 4.32 12.44 5.79
CA LEU A 44 3.18 12.02 4.99
C LEU A 44 2.76 10.57 5.31
N LEU A 45 3.71 9.65 5.47
CA LEU A 45 3.38 8.27 5.84
C LEU A 45 2.69 8.21 7.21
N ILE A 46 3.14 8.99 8.19
CA ILE A 46 2.50 9.06 9.50
C ILE A 46 1.07 9.61 9.38
N GLU A 47 0.85 10.65 8.58
CA GLU A 47 -0.48 11.21 8.33
C GLU A 47 -1.40 10.19 7.65
N LEU A 48 -0.94 9.57 6.56
CA LEU A 48 -1.70 8.57 5.82
C LEU A 48 -2.02 7.34 6.66
N VAL A 49 -1.08 6.87 7.48
CA VAL A 49 -1.32 5.77 8.44
C VAL A 49 -2.32 6.19 9.51
N THR A 50 -2.27 7.43 9.99
CA THR A 50 -3.21 7.92 10.99
C THR A 50 -4.63 8.07 10.43
N GLN A 51 -4.74 8.47 9.16
CA GLN A 51 -6.00 8.74 8.49
C GLN A 51 -6.66 7.48 7.92
N TYR A 52 -5.89 6.61 7.26
CA TYR A 52 -6.40 5.46 6.52
C TYR A 52 -5.96 4.11 7.11
N GLY A 53 -4.92 4.12 7.94
CA GLY A 53 -4.42 2.92 8.59
C GLY A 53 -5.42 2.37 9.60
N LYS A 54 -5.63 1.06 9.54
CA LYS A 54 -6.49 0.36 10.47
C LYS A 54 -5.80 0.28 11.84
N ARG A 55 -6.42 0.89 12.86
CA ARG A 55 -5.86 0.98 14.22
C ARG A 55 -5.73 -0.38 14.93
N ALA A 56 -6.54 -1.36 14.53
CA ALA A 56 -6.48 -2.73 15.03
C ALA A 56 -6.88 -3.70 13.91
N VAL A 57 -5.97 -4.60 13.55
CA VAL A 57 -6.28 -5.75 12.71
C VAL A 57 -6.83 -6.83 13.64
N THR A 58 -8.09 -7.17 13.47
CA THR A 58 -8.79 -8.21 14.25
C THR A 58 -8.66 -9.55 13.53
N GLN A 59 -8.88 -10.67 14.23
CA GLN A 59 -8.83 -12.01 13.62
C GLN A 59 -9.89 -12.22 12.54
N GLU A 60 -10.90 -11.36 12.46
CA GLU A 60 -11.96 -11.38 11.44
C GLU A 60 -11.59 -10.59 10.17
N ASP A 61 -10.48 -9.85 10.20
CA ASP A 61 -9.99 -9.11 9.03
C ASP A 61 -9.27 -10.06 8.08
N THR A 62 -9.61 -9.96 6.79
CA THR A 62 -9.01 -10.79 5.76
C THR A 62 -8.04 -9.94 4.95
N THR A 63 -6.76 -10.30 4.97
CA THR A 63 -5.76 -9.67 4.11
C THR A 63 -5.86 -10.25 2.71
N VAL A 64 -6.39 -9.47 1.77
CA VAL A 64 -6.59 -9.91 0.37
C VAL A 64 -5.36 -9.67 -0.50
N CYS A 65 -4.53 -8.69 -0.13
CA CYS A 65 -3.36 -8.27 -0.90
C CYS A 65 -2.28 -7.72 0.03
N SER A 66 -1.01 -7.92 -0.33
CA SER A 66 0.14 -7.29 0.31
C SER A 66 0.94 -6.49 -0.72
N LEU A 67 1.20 -5.23 -0.40
CA LEU A 67 1.97 -4.30 -1.22
C LEU A 67 3.29 -4.01 -0.52
N THR A 68 4.42 -4.28 -1.17
CA THR A 68 5.74 -3.88 -0.69
C THR A 68 6.33 -2.82 -1.60
N ILE A 69 6.37 -1.58 -1.12
CA ILE A 69 6.91 -0.42 -1.83
C ILE A 69 8.36 -0.22 -1.42
N VAL A 70 9.28 -0.50 -2.34
CA VAL A 70 10.72 -0.28 -2.15
C VAL A 70 11.11 1.03 -2.81
N VAL A 71 10.95 2.12 -2.06
CA VAL A 71 11.19 3.50 -2.50
C VAL A 71 12.55 3.70 -3.18
N PRO A 72 13.70 3.32 -2.56
CA PRO A 72 15.01 3.57 -3.18
C PRO A 72 15.24 2.76 -4.46
N LYS A 73 14.49 1.68 -4.69
CA LYS A 73 14.58 0.87 -5.92
C LYS A 73 13.51 1.24 -6.94
N ARG A 74 12.58 2.13 -6.61
CA ARG A 74 11.38 2.42 -7.40
C ARG A 74 10.63 1.15 -7.83
N VAL A 75 10.49 0.20 -6.91
CA VAL A 75 9.80 -1.07 -7.15
C VAL A 75 8.60 -1.20 -6.22
N ILE A 76 7.47 -1.68 -6.75
CA ILE A 76 6.32 -2.10 -5.95
C ILE A 76 6.10 -3.58 -6.21
N ASN A 77 6.24 -4.40 -5.18
CA ASN A 77 5.87 -5.81 -5.24
C ASN A 77 4.43 -5.96 -4.75
N VAL A 78 3.61 -6.66 -5.52
CA VAL A 78 2.22 -6.94 -5.22
C VAL A 78 2.08 -8.44 -5.04
N GLU A 79 1.62 -8.87 -3.87
CA GLU A 79 1.33 -10.25 -3.55
C GLU A 79 -0.17 -10.39 -3.32
N ILE A 80 -0.82 -11.20 -4.15
CA ILE A 80 -2.28 -11.37 -4.13
C ILE A 80 -2.59 -12.64 -3.37
N HIS A 81 -3.17 -12.51 -2.18
CA HIS A 81 -3.49 -13.66 -1.32
C HIS A 81 -4.83 -14.28 -1.69
N GLN A 82 -5.79 -13.45 -2.07
CA GLN A 82 -7.14 -13.86 -2.48
C GLN A 82 -7.64 -12.95 -3.60
N PRO A 83 -8.45 -13.45 -4.55
CA PRO A 83 -9.08 -12.61 -5.56
C PRO A 83 -10.11 -11.68 -4.90
N PHE A 84 -10.13 -10.41 -5.33
CA PHE A 84 -11.10 -9.39 -4.88
C PHE A 84 -11.51 -8.53 -6.07
N GLU A 85 -12.73 -7.97 -6.05
CA GLU A 85 -13.33 -7.29 -7.23
C GLU A 85 -12.52 -6.09 -7.73
N GLN A 86 -11.76 -5.43 -6.86
CA GLN A 86 -11.09 -4.15 -7.15
C GLN A 86 -9.63 -4.32 -7.61
N ILE A 87 -9.20 -5.56 -7.88
CA ILE A 87 -7.79 -5.89 -8.15
C ILE A 87 -7.26 -5.25 -9.43
N GLU A 88 -8.04 -5.24 -10.51
CA GLU A 88 -7.62 -4.63 -11.77
C GLU A 88 -7.43 -3.12 -11.63
N SER A 89 -8.35 -2.47 -10.91
CA SER A 89 -8.28 -1.03 -10.64
C SER A 89 -7.08 -0.69 -9.76
N LEU A 90 -6.80 -1.51 -8.74
CA LEU A 90 -5.60 -1.37 -7.91
C LEU A 90 -4.32 -1.48 -8.75
N LEU A 91 -4.20 -2.51 -9.57
CA LEU A 91 -3.03 -2.73 -10.42
C LEU A 91 -2.86 -1.61 -11.45
N ALA A 92 -3.95 -1.08 -12.00
CA ALA A 92 -3.92 0.07 -12.90
C ALA A 92 -3.38 1.34 -12.19
N THR A 93 -3.81 1.62 -10.95
CA THR A 93 -3.29 2.74 -10.15
C THR A 93 -1.80 2.58 -9.82
N LEU A 94 -1.35 1.37 -9.49
CA LEU A 94 0.06 1.11 -9.21
C LEU A 94 0.93 1.27 -10.46
N SER A 95 0.42 0.85 -11.62
CA SER A 95 1.14 0.87 -12.89
C SER A 95 1.18 2.24 -13.57
N SER A 96 0.34 3.19 -13.13
CA SER A 96 0.36 4.56 -13.64
C SER A 96 1.43 5.44 -12.98
N GLY A 97 2.00 5.00 -11.86
CA GLY A 97 3.10 5.68 -11.18
C GLY A 97 4.47 5.43 -11.84
N PRO A 98 5.52 6.17 -11.44
CA PRO A 98 6.88 6.01 -11.96
C PRO A 98 7.61 4.74 -11.43
N PHE A 99 6.87 3.76 -10.91
CA PHE A 99 7.40 2.59 -10.23
C PHE A 99 7.29 1.34 -11.09
N LYS A 100 8.29 0.47 -11.00
CA LYS A 100 8.22 -0.86 -11.59
C LYS A 100 7.35 -1.75 -10.71
N VAL A 101 6.18 -2.11 -11.20
CA VAL A 101 5.28 -3.05 -10.53
C VAL A 101 5.70 -4.48 -10.86
N SER A 102 5.86 -5.31 -9.83
CA SER A 102 6.12 -6.76 -9.94
C SER A 102 5.03 -7.49 -9.18
N ILE A 103 4.36 -8.42 -9.85
CA ILE A 103 3.25 -9.18 -9.26
C ILE A 103 3.76 -10.59 -8.96
N ALA A 104 3.69 -10.99 -7.70
CA ALA A 104 3.90 -12.36 -7.25
C ALA A 104 2.50 -12.97 -7.01
N SER A 105 2.26 -14.12 -7.62
CA SER A 105 1.00 -14.86 -7.59
C SER A 105 1.23 -16.27 -7.08
#